data_AF-A0A355G9F4-F1
#
_entry.id   AF-A0A355G9F4-F1
#
_cell.length_a   1.000
_cell.length_b   1.000
_cell.length_c   1.000
_cell.angle_alpha   90.00
_cell.angle_beta   90.00
_cell.angle_gamma   90.00
#
_symmetry.space_group_name_H-M   'P 1'
#
loop_
_entity.id
_entity.type
_entity.pdbx_description
1 polymer ?
#
loop_
_entity_poly.entity_id
_entity_poly.type
_entity_poly.pdbx_seq_one_letter_code
_entity_poly.pdbx_strand_id
1 'polypeptide(L)'
;MNRLYPAFSGRKFPKNASTRILLCLSVVLFYPCFHLLSGEKQNRQPLLAFLDPPEQNEVPDQSEPDQSISEEREALIHRIYRNRNLQTQFERAEQKFQDREFTEGALQLEKLLDHQEDYFFWSDDQPRPVNFRERTRQLYSQFSPRSLADYERISGPQANQLLQQARQTNDLRLYELLALRFFPLKAGFESLNYLATHYMEQGNFDFAARYWDLLLESRLQKSRLEPVHLLKAALTYQQSQQHEKTAQILETYGTEKVIVSGRTLSLEQALQFLDTTLADSATRKTTGWFVSQGNAKRNQSVDASLPYLNPVWSHPIGRTDKDSPLETLRNWEKKQFRENLSTAVVNQPIAVDDLIIYRDFNGVRAVHVDSGNTDWLFQSAGSLTQLIEQLEAQNPPHSAYSQNLPLEKFYNYNSIYGSLSSNGQYVFAIDYLPDTQPPAQINMGLRRSSSHFPLVSQKGNR
;
A
#
# COMPACT_ATOMS: atom_id res chain seq x y z
N MET A 1 -67.86 -2.30 27.73
CA MET A 1 -67.90 -2.98 26.40
C MET A 1 -66.78 -4.03 26.44
N ASN A 2 -66.98 -5.35 26.25
CA ASN A 2 -67.62 -6.09 25.14
C ASN A 2 -66.98 -5.75 23.77
N ARG A 3 -66.59 -6.67 22.86
CA ARG A 3 -66.62 -8.17 22.76
C ARG A 3 -65.86 -8.56 21.43
N LEU A 4 -65.24 -9.72 21.12
CA LEU A 4 -64.96 -11.05 21.74
C LEU A 4 -63.62 -11.66 21.20
N TYR A 5 -63.05 -12.66 21.91
CA TYR A 5 -62.31 -13.87 21.43
C TYR A 5 -61.00 -13.77 20.57
N PRO A 6 -60.19 -14.84 20.48
CA PRO A 6 -59.71 -15.74 21.56
C PRO A 6 -58.20 -16.07 21.46
N ALA A 7 -57.63 -16.74 22.47
CA ALA A 7 -56.29 -17.35 22.37
C ALA A 7 -56.34 -18.74 21.71
N PHE A 8 -55.39 -19.05 20.82
CA PHE A 8 -55.30 -20.37 20.17
C PHE A 8 -54.22 -21.26 20.80
N SER A 9 -54.63 -22.45 21.23
CA SER A 9 -53.79 -23.46 21.87
C SER A 9 -52.92 -24.24 20.86
N GLY A 10 -51.81 -24.79 21.35
CA GLY A 10 -50.75 -25.36 20.52
C GLY A 10 -51.14 -26.56 19.66
N ARG A 11 -50.53 -26.66 18.48
CA ARG A 11 -50.57 -27.85 17.61
C ARG A 11 -49.31 -28.71 17.82
N LYS A 12 -49.51 -30.00 18.07
CA LYS A 12 -48.43 -30.99 18.19
C LYS A 12 -47.81 -31.24 16.82
N PHE A 13 -46.49 -31.07 16.68
CA PHE A 13 -45.78 -31.55 15.50
C PHE A 13 -45.81 -33.09 15.45
N PRO A 14 -46.15 -33.72 14.30
CA PRO A 14 -45.98 -35.16 14.13
C PRO A 14 -44.48 -35.50 14.10
N LYS A 15 -44.08 -36.48 14.92
CA LYS A 15 -42.68 -36.92 15.05
C LYS A 15 -42.24 -37.96 14.02
N ASN A 16 -43.14 -38.42 13.14
CA ASN A 16 -42.86 -39.50 12.19
C ASN A 16 -42.39 -38.96 10.83
N ALA A 17 -41.25 -39.43 10.34
CA ALA A 17 -40.65 -38.97 9.08
C ALA A 17 -41.51 -39.32 7.84
N SER A 18 -42.18 -40.48 7.86
CA SER A 18 -43.03 -40.97 6.77
C SER A 18 -44.16 -40.01 6.39
N THR A 19 -44.71 -39.26 7.36
CA THR A 19 -45.79 -38.30 7.10
C THR A 19 -45.32 -37.01 6.41
N ARG A 20 -44.00 -36.71 6.44
CA ARG A 20 -43.43 -35.54 5.74
C ARG A 20 -43.17 -35.81 4.26
N ILE A 21 -42.77 -37.04 3.92
CA ILE A 21 -42.45 -37.45 2.55
C ILE A 21 -43.71 -37.38 1.66
N LEU A 22 -44.86 -37.84 2.17
CA LEU A 22 -46.14 -37.80 1.45
C LEU A 22 -46.64 -36.38 1.14
N LEU A 23 -46.30 -35.37 1.96
CA LEU A 23 -46.76 -34.00 1.75
C LEU A 23 -45.96 -33.26 0.66
N CYS A 24 -44.69 -33.65 0.43
CA CYS A 24 -43.88 -33.08 -0.65
C CYS A 24 -44.20 -33.73 -2.01
N LEU A 25 -44.54 -35.02 -2.02
CA LEU A 25 -44.80 -35.80 -3.25
C LEU A 25 -46.05 -35.33 -4.01
N SER A 26 -47.06 -34.81 -3.31
CA SER A 26 -48.29 -34.27 -3.92
C SER A 26 -48.09 -32.95 -4.68
N VAL A 27 -47.05 -32.18 -4.36
CA VAL A 27 -46.79 -30.85 -4.97
C VAL A 27 -46.03 -30.99 -6.30
N VAL A 28 -45.17 -32.00 -6.43
CA VAL A 28 -44.31 -32.19 -7.62
C VAL A 28 -45.07 -32.82 -8.80
N LEU A 29 -46.10 -33.63 -8.54
CA LEU A 29 -46.77 -34.42 -9.58
C LEU A 29 -47.92 -33.69 -10.33
N PHE A 30 -48.44 -32.59 -9.81
CA PHE A 30 -49.62 -31.92 -10.39
C PHE A 30 -49.34 -30.69 -11.28
N TYR A 31 -48.11 -30.17 -11.29
CA TYR A 31 -47.79 -28.93 -12.03
C TYR A 31 -47.62 -29.04 -13.56
N PRO A 32 -47.16 -30.16 -14.18
CA PRO A 32 -46.91 -30.19 -15.63
C PRO A 32 -48.18 -30.35 -16.48
N CYS A 33 -49.30 -30.78 -15.89
CA CYS A 33 -50.50 -31.17 -16.64
C CYS A 33 -51.36 -30.02 -17.17
N PHE A 34 -51.09 -28.76 -16.78
CA PHE A 34 -51.93 -27.62 -17.18
C PHE A 34 -51.47 -26.93 -18.48
N HIS A 35 -50.27 -27.24 -18.99
CA HIS A 35 -49.68 -26.53 -20.14
C HIS A 35 -49.81 -27.26 -21.49
N LEU A 36 -50.53 -28.38 -21.53
CA LEU A 36 -50.58 -29.33 -22.65
C LEU A 36 -51.99 -29.49 -23.28
N LEU A 37 -52.95 -28.62 -22.95
CA LEU A 37 -54.37 -28.77 -23.31
C LEU A 37 -55.07 -27.47 -23.79
N SER A 38 -54.32 -26.57 -24.45
CA SER A 38 -54.91 -25.43 -25.17
C SER A 38 -54.12 -25.10 -26.44
N GLY A 39 -54.65 -25.47 -27.62
CA GLY A 39 -53.97 -25.17 -28.89
C GLY A 39 -54.40 -25.90 -30.15
N GLU A 40 -55.45 -26.74 -30.14
CA GLU A 40 -55.90 -27.39 -31.38
C GLU A 40 -56.44 -26.39 -32.41
N LYS A 41 -55.81 -26.34 -33.59
CA LYS A 41 -56.45 -25.84 -34.82
C LYS A 41 -56.20 -26.75 -36.03
N GLN A 42 -56.94 -27.85 -36.00
CA GLN A 42 -57.68 -28.37 -37.16
C GLN A 42 -56.89 -28.72 -38.43
N ASN A 43 -56.34 -29.94 -38.40
CA ASN A 43 -55.89 -30.69 -39.57
C ASN A 43 -56.99 -30.75 -40.67
N ARG A 44 -56.65 -30.42 -41.92
CA ARG A 44 -57.46 -30.64 -43.13
C ARG A 44 -56.64 -31.44 -44.15
N GLN A 45 -57.35 -32.22 -44.97
CA GLN A 45 -56.81 -33.37 -45.69
C GLN A 45 -55.76 -33.01 -46.76
N PRO A 46 -54.69 -33.82 -46.93
CA PRO A 46 -53.77 -33.70 -48.05
C PRO A 46 -54.38 -34.35 -49.31
N LEU A 47 -54.89 -33.53 -50.25
CA LEU A 47 -55.05 -33.88 -51.68
C LEU A 47 -55.48 -32.69 -52.58
N LEU A 48 -55.11 -31.47 -52.20
CA LEU A 48 -55.09 -30.30 -53.08
C LEU A 48 -53.78 -29.53 -52.84
N ALA A 49 -53.12 -28.89 -53.80
CA ALA A 49 -52.91 -29.16 -55.22
C ALA A 49 -52.04 -28.01 -55.76
N PHE A 50 -50.72 -28.17 -55.66
CA PHE A 50 -49.81 -27.87 -56.78
C PHE A 50 -49.75 -26.43 -57.34
N LEU A 51 -50.24 -25.41 -56.63
CA LEU A 51 -50.32 -24.02 -57.15
C LEU A 51 -49.83 -22.91 -56.20
N ASP A 52 -49.37 -23.24 -54.99
CA ASP A 52 -48.75 -22.26 -54.09
C ASP A 52 -47.25 -22.09 -54.42
N PRO A 53 -46.73 -20.85 -54.51
CA PRO A 53 -45.28 -20.63 -54.55
C PRO A 53 -44.65 -21.04 -53.22
N PRO A 54 -43.36 -21.45 -53.19
CA PRO A 54 -42.72 -21.87 -51.95
C PRO A 54 -42.70 -20.72 -50.94
N GLU A 55 -43.37 -20.90 -49.80
CA GLU A 55 -43.17 -20.03 -48.65
C GLU A 55 -41.69 -20.02 -48.27
N GLN A 56 -41.20 -18.84 -47.91
CA GLN A 56 -39.77 -18.61 -47.73
C GLN A 56 -39.28 -19.40 -46.51
N ASN A 57 -38.21 -20.17 -46.68
CA ASN A 57 -37.49 -20.75 -45.54
C ASN A 57 -37.21 -19.65 -44.51
N GLU A 58 -37.54 -19.88 -43.25
CA GLU A 58 -37.26 -18.94 -42.17
C GLU A 58 -35.76 -18.62 -42.14
N VAL A 59 -35.41 -17.43 -42.62
CA VAL A 59 -34.07 -16.85 -42.42
C VAL A 59 -33.93 -16.65 -40.92
N PRO A 60 -32.82 -17.10 -40.29
CA PRO A 60 -32.60 -16.87 -38.86
C PRO A 60 -32.77 -15.40 -38.53
N ASP A 61 -33.48 -15.10 -37.44
CA ASP A 61 -33.89 -13.75 -37.04
C ASP A 61 -32.71 -12.76 -37.08
N GLN A 62 -32.65 -11.98 -38.17
CA GLN A 62 -31.72 -10.87 -38.34
C GLN A 62 -32.33 -9.60 -37.74
N SER A 63 -32.68 -9.68 -36.45
CA SER A 63 -32.89 -8.52 -35.60
C SER A 63 -31.70 -7.57 -35.80
N GLU A 64 -31.95 -6.35 -36.28
CA GLU A 64 -30.89 -5.34 -36.38
C GLU A 64 -30.23 -5.18 -34.99
N PRO A 65 -28.89 -5.14 -34.90
CA PRO A 65 -28.24 -4.95 -33.61
C PRO A 65 -28.72 -3.64 -33.01
N ASP A 66 -29.23 -3.71 -31.77
CA ASP A 66 -29.88 -2.60 -31.06
C ASP A 66 -29.13 -1.29 -31.31
N GLN A 67 -29.81 -0.32 -31.93
CA GLN A 67 -29.17 0.85 -32.52
C GLN A 67 -28.40 1.66 -31.46
N SER A 68 -28.83 1.61 -30.20
CA SER A 68 -28.11 2.22 -29.07
C SER A 68 -26.75 1.55 -28.77
N ILE A 69 -26.63 0.24 -28.99
CA ILE A 69 -25.38 -0.52 -28.90
C ILE A 69 -24.43 -0.09 -30.02
N SER A 70 -24.93 0.15 -31.24
CA SER A 70 -24.09 0.59 -32.37
C SER A 70 -23.52 2.00 -32.13
N GLU A 71 -24.33 2.95 -31.66
CA GLU A 71 -23.88 4.33 -31.42
C GLU A 71 -22.82 4.43 -30.29
N GLU A 72 -23.03 3.79 -29.13
CA GLU A 72 -22.02 3.77 -28.05
C GLU A 72 -20.73 3.06 -28.51
N ARG A 73 -20.87 1.99 -29.32
CA ARG A 73 -19.75 1.23 -29.89
C ARG A 73 -18.94 2.09 -30.85
N GLU A 74 -19.55 2.71 -31.86
CA GLU A 74 -18.90 3.58 -32.85
C GLU A 74 -18.14 4.76 -32.21
N ALA A 75 -18.77 5.45 -31.24
CA ALA A 75 -18.14 6.56 -30.52
C ALA A 75 -16.84 6.16 -29.78
N LEU A 76 -16.74 4.89 -29.36
CA LEU A 76 -15.59 4.32 -28.66
C LEU A 76 -14.61 3.57 -29.58
N ILE A 77 -15.05 3.06 -30.75
CA ILE A 77 -14.20 2.32 -31.71
C ILE A 77 -12.91 3.06 -32.02
N HIS A 78 -12.99 4.38 -32.26
CA HIS A 78 -11.87 5.21 -32.69
C HIS A 78 -10.97 5.72 -31.55
N ARG A 79 -11.35 5.49 -30.28
CA ARG A 79 -10.66 6.05 -29.10
C ARG A 79 -9.81 5.04 -28.33
N ILE A 80 -9.93 3.75 -28.66
CA ILE A 80 -9.38 2.65 -27.88
C ILE A 80 -8.36 1.89 -28.74
N TYR A 81 -7.18 1.62 -28.17
CA TYR A 81 -6.15 0.84 -28.85
C TYR A 81 -6.62 -0.60 -29.08
N ARG A 82 -6.44 -1.11 -30.30
CA ARG A 82 -6.91 -2.43 -30.75
C ARG A 82 -5.77 -3.22 -31.35
N ASN A 83 -5.55 -4.44 -30.86
CA ASN A 83 -4.59 -5.38 -31.43
C ASN A 83 -5.29 -6.70 -31.79
N ARG A 84 -5.63 -6.86 -33.07
CA ARG A 84 -6.36 -8.04 -33.59
C ARG A 84 -5.62 -9.36 -33.35
N ASN A 85 -4.28 -9.34 -33.31
CA ASN A 85 -3.50 -10.55 -33.04
C ASN A 85 -3.65 -11.00 -31.57
N LEU A 86 -3.58 -10.06 -30.63
CA LEU A 86 -3.81 -10.36 -29.20
C LEU A 86 -5.26 -10.75 -28.93
N GLN A 87 -6.23 -10.13 -29.60
CA GLN A 87 -7.63 -10.54 -29.56
C GLN A 87 -7.79 -12.01 -30.01
N THR A 88 -7.29 -12.39 -31.19
CA THR A 88 -7.42 -13.77 -31.69
C THR A 88 -6.61 -14.80 -30.89
N GLN A 89 -5.56 -14.39 -30.19
CA GLN A 89 -4.90 -15.26 -29.21
C GLN A 89 -5.74 -15.41 -27.92
N PHE A 90 -6.42 -14.35 -27.48
CA PHE A 90 -7.31 -14.41 -26.33
C PHE A 90 -8.57 -15.26 -26.60
N GLU A 91 -9.20 -15.10 -27.77
CA GLU A 91 -10.33 -15.92 -28.23
C GLU A 91 -10.00 -17.43 -28.21
N ARG A 92 -8.79 -17.81 -28.63
CA ARG A 92 -8.29 -19.19 -28.55
C ARG A 92 -8.08 -19.67 -27.13
N ALA A 93 -7.61 -18.80 -26.23
CA ALA A 93 -7.47 -19.12 -24.82
C ALA A 93 -8.84 -19.29 -24.14
N GLU A 94 -9.82 -18.44 -24.47
CA GLU A 94 -11.20 -18.56 -23.98
C GLU A 94 -11.89 -19.84 -24.49
N GLN A 95 -11.68 -20.23 -25.76
CA GLN A 95 -12.15 -21.52 -26.28
C GLN A 95 -11.62 -22.70 -25.44
N LYS A 96 -10.33 -22.69 -25.06
CA LYS A 96 -9.75 -23.73 -24.18
C LYS A 96 -10.41 -23.79 -22.79
N PHE A 97 -10.99 -22.68 -22.28
CA PHE A 97 -11.80 -22.73 -21.06
C PHE A 97 -13.19 -23.35 -21.32
N GLN A 98 -13.83 -23.05 -22.46
CA GLN A 98 -15.10 -23.67 -22.87
C GLN A 98 -14.96 -25.19 -23.05
N ASP A 99 -13.88 -25.62 -23.72
CA ASP A 99 -13.50 -27.02 -23.95
C ASP A 99 -13.08 -27.76 -22.65
N ARG A 100 -12.99 -27.03 -21.52
CA ARG A 100 -12.55 -27.49 -20.19
C ARG A 100 -11.06 -27.86 -20.10
N GLU A 101 -10.27 -27.46 -21.08
CA GLU A 101 -8.81 -27.60 -21.14
C GLU A 101 -8.12 -26.45 -20.37
N PHE A 102 -8.61 -26.20 -19.14
CA PHE A 102 -8.31 -25.05 -18.29
C PHE A 102 -6.81 -24.74 -18.16
N THR A 103 -5.97 -25.76 -18.01
CA THR A 103 -4.52 -25.60 -17.83
C THR A 103 -3.82 -25.11 -19.11
N GLU A 104 -4.28 -25.53 -20.29
CA GLU A 104 -3.73 -25.04 -21.56
C GLU A 104 -4.19 -23.60 -21.84
N GLY A 105 -5.47 -23.30 -21.61
CA GLY A 105 -5.99 -21.94 -21.69
C GLY A 105 -5.23 -21.00 -20.76
N ALA A 106 -4.98 -21.41 -19.51
CA ALA A 106 -4.22 -20.63 -18.53
C ALA A 106 -2.79 -20.31 -18.99
N LEU A 107 -2.09 -21.28 -19.59
CA LEU A 107 -0.73 -21.10 -20.15
C LEU A 107 -0.69 -20.24 -21.42
N GLN A 108 -1.83 -20.05 -22.11
CA GLN A 108 -1.98 -19.06 -23.19
C GLN A 108 -2.24 -17.66 -22.62
N LEU A 109 -3.13 -17.54 -21.62
CA LEU A 109 -3.38 -16.27 -20.91
C LEU A 109 -2.12 -15.75 -20.23
N GLU A 110 -1.31 -16.62 -19.64
CA GLU A 110 -0.04 -16.26 -18.99
C GLU A 110 0.94 -15.57 -19.94
N LYS A 111 1.02 -16.03 -21.20
CA LYS A 111 1.86 -15.42 -22.26
C LYS A 111 1.29 -14.11 -22.78
N LEU A 112 -0.04 -13.95 -22.79
CA LEU A 112 -0.68 -12.69 -23.14
C LEU A 112 -0.49 -11.64 -22.04
N LEU A 113 -0.43 -12.05 -20.77
CA LEU A 113 -0.15 -11.19 -19.61
C LEU A 113 1.32 -10.72 -19.53
N ASP A 114 2.23 -11.23 -20.36
CA ASP A 114 3.58 -10.67 -20.51
C ASP A 114 3.61 -9.37 -21.32
N HIS A 115 2.54 -9.07 -22.06
CA HIS A 115 2.34 -7.76 -22.65
C HIS A 115 1.79 -6.79 -21.58
N GLN A 116 2.55 -5.75 -21.26
CA GLN A 116 2.29 -4.87 -20.11
C GLN A 116 1.13 -3.86 -20.30
N GLU A 117 0.62 -3.68 -21.51
CA GLU A 117 -0.44 -2.71 -21.80
C GLU A 117 -1.83 -3.27 -21.39
N ASP A 118 -2.80 -2.39 -21.14
CA ASP A 118 -4.20 -2.80 -20.95
C ASP A 118 -4.89 -2.95 -22.31
N TYR A 119 -5.20 -4.19 -22.68
CA TYR A 119 -5.97 -4.48 -23.89
C TYR A 119 -7.46 -4.50 -23.63
N PHE A 120 -8.21 -3.96 -24.59
CA PHE A 120 -9.65 -3.90 -24.59
C PHE A 120 -10.15 -4.53 -25.87
N PHE A 121 -11.13 -5.43 -25.75
CA PHE A 121 -11.76 -6.09 -26.88
C PHE A 121 -13.28 -5.91 -26.83
N TRP A 122 -13.93 -6.11 -27.96
CA TRP A 122 -15.38 -6.04 -28.08
C TRP A 122 -15.91 -7.44 -28.33
N SER A 123 -16.64 -7.99 -27.36
CA SER A 123 -17.62 -9.04 -27.65
C SER A 123 -18.75 -8.41 -28.47
N ASP A 124 -19.28 -9.14 -29.44
CA ASP A 124 -20.37 -8.63 -30.28
C ASP A 124 -21.70 -8.48 -29.51
N ASP A 125 -21.82 -9.14 -28.36
CA ASP A 125 -22.99 -9.11 -27.48
C ASP A 125 -23.03 -7.90 -26.53
N GLN A 126 -22.03 -6.99 -26.57
CA GLN A 126 -21.89 -5.92 -25.56
C GLN A 126 -21.71 -4.50 -26.13
N PRO A 127 -22.39 -3.48 -25.55
CA PRO A 127 -22.23 -2.06 -25.92
C PRO A 127 -20.94 -1.43 -25.39
N ARG A 128 -20.11 -2.17 -24.64
CA ARG A 128 -18.91 -1.64 -24.00
C ARG A 128 -17.70 -2.57 -24.15
N PRO A 129 -16.49 -2.01 -24.21
CA PRO A 129 -15.26 -2.78 -24.35
C PRO A 129 -14.96 -3.55 -23.05
N VAL A 130 -14.69 -4.84 -23.17
CA VAL A 130 -14.29 -5.67 -22.03
C VAL A 130 -12.78 -5.52 -21.79
N ASN A 131 -12.39 -5.27 -20.54
CA ASN A 131 -10.97 -5.24 -20.16
C ASN A 131 -10.41 -6.69 -20.14
N PHE A 132 -9.31 -6.92 -20.86
CA PHE A 132 -8.65 -8.22 -20.97
C PHE A 132 -8.27 -8.83 -19.62
N ARG A 133 -7.74 -8.02 -18.68
CA ARG A 133 -7.30 -8.50 -17.36
C ARG A 133 -8.49 -8.89 -16.49
N GLU A 134 -9.60 -8.14 -16.58
CA GLU A 134 -10.84 -8.49 -15.90
C GLU A 134 -11.43 -9.80 -16.44
N ARG A 135 -11.58 -9.94 -17.76
CA ARG A 135 -12.07 -11.20 -18.35
C ARG A 135 -11.15 -12.38 -18.01
N THR A 136 -9.85 -12.17 -17.99
CA THR A 136 -8.87 -13.19 -17.57
C THR A 136 -9.10 -13.64 -16.11
N ARG A 137 -9.42 -12.72 -15.19
CA ARG A 137 -9.84 -13.08 -13.82
C ARG A 137 -11.18 -13.82 -13.80
N GLN A 138 -12.14 -13.43 -14.62
CA GLN A 138 -13.42 -14.15 -14.78
C GLN A 138 -13.21 -15.60 -15.28
N LEU A 139 -12.32 -15.81 -16.27
CA LEU A 139 -11.95 -17.15 -16.76
C LEU A 139 -11.30 -17.98 -15.65
N TYR A 140 -10.29 -17.45 -14.95
CA TYR A 140 -9.66 -18.16 -13.83
C TYR A 140 -10.67 -18.55 -12.73
N SER A 141 -11.73 -17.77 -12.49
CA SER A 141 -12.75 -18.12 -11.49
C SER A 141 -13.45 -19.47 -11.73
N GLN A 142 -13.46 -19.95 -12.99
CA GLN A 142 -14.03 -21.23 -13.40
C GLN A 142 -13.19 -22.44 -12.96
N PHE A 143 -11.95 -22.23 -12.50
CA PHE A 143 -11.06 -23.32 -12.08
C PHE A 143 -11.68 -24.23 -11.01
N SER A 144 -11.54 -25.53 -11.26
CA SER A 144 -11.64 -26.57 -10.24
C SER A 144 -10.39 -26.57 -9.34
N PRO A 145 -10.46 -27.13 -8.11
CA PRO A 145 -9.26 -27.32 -7.28
C PRO A 145 -8.17 -28.16 -7.96
N ARG A 146 -8.55 -29.11 -8.83
CA ARG A 146 -7.62 -29.93 -9.60
C ARG A 146 -6.90 -29.12 -10.68
N SER A 147 -7.63 -28.40 -11.52
CA SER A 147 -7.03 -27.59 -12.60
C SER A 147 -6.16 -26.46 -12.04
N LEU A 148 -6.53 -25.86 -10.90
CA LEU A 148 -5.67 -24.92 -10.19
C LEU A 148 -4.38 -25.59 -9.69
N ALA A 149 -4.46 -26.78 -9.11
CA ALA A 149 -3.27 -27.52 -8.65
C ALA A 149 -2.36 -27.97 -9.81
N ASP A 150 -2.92 -28.39 -10.94
CA ASP A 150 -2.16 -28.73 -12.16
C ASP A 150 -1.49 -27.48 -12.79
N TYR A 151 -2.12 -26.30 -12.72
CA TYR A 151 -1.51 -25.04 -13.17
C TYR A 151 -0.42 -24.53 -12.19
N GLU A 152 -0.67 -24.55 -10.88
CA GLU A 152 0.32 -24.22 -9.84
C GLU A 152 1.55 -25.17 -9.92
N ARG A 153 1.36 -26.45 -10.28
CA ARG A 153 2.44 -27.41 -10.52
C ARG A 153 3.33 -27.06 -11.71
N ILE A 154 2.82 -26.35 -12.72
CA ILE A 154 3.55 -25.97 -13.94
C ILE A 154 4.18 -24.58 -13.80
N SER A 155 3.37 -23.57 -13.48
CA SER A 155 3.79 -22.16 -13.47
C SER A 155 4.24 -21.66 -12.09
N GLY A 156 3.88 -22.37 -11.02
CA GLY A 156 4.27 -22.03 -9.64
C GLY A 156 5.78 -21.95 -9.39
N PRO A 157 6.66 -22.81 -9.94
CA PRO A 157 8.11 -22.67 -9.77
C PRO A 157 8.65 -21.31 -10.24
N GLN A 158 8.21 -20.84 -11.41
CA GLN A 158 8.59 -19.54 -11.96
C GLN A 158 8.00 -18.39 -11.11
N ALA A 159 6.73 -18.49 -10.73
CA ALA A 159 6.06 -17.48 -9.92
C ALA A 159 6.70 -17.33 -8.53
N ASN A 160 7.12 -18.44 -7.91
CA ASN A 160 7.82 -18.43 -6.62
C ASN A 160 9.25 -17.85 -6.75
N GLN A 161 9.97 -18.12 -7.84
CA GLN A 161 11.27 -17.50 -8.11
C GLN A 161 11.15 -15.97 -8.27
N LEU A 162 10.15 -15.50 -9.03
CA LEU A 162 9.88 -14.07 -9.18
C LEU A 162 9.45 -13.41 -7.85
N LEU A 163 8.67 -14.09 -7.02
CA LEU A 163 8.30 -13.60 -5.68
C LEU A 163 9.50 -13.55 -4.73
N GLN A 164 10.43 -14.52 -4.81
CA GLN A 164 11.69 -14.46 -4.07
C GLN A 164 12.54 -13.27 -4.51
N GLN A 165 12.61 -13.00 -5.82
CA GLN A 165 13.30 -11.82 -6.36
C GLN A 165 12.65 -10.52 -5.87
N ALA A 166 11.31 -10.40 -5.94
CA ALA A 166 10.56 -9.24 -5.45
C ALA A 166 10.79 -8.96 -3.96
N ARG A 167 10.92 -10.02 -3.15
CA ARG A 167 11.29 -9.94 -1.72
C ARG A 167 12.73 -9.52 -1.47
N GLN A 168 13.66 -9.88 -2.36
CA GLN A 168 15.09 -9.54 -2.24
C GLN A 168 15.39 -8.12 -2.73
N THR A 169 14.70 -7.62 -3.76
CA THR A 169 14.91 -6.28 -4.33
C THR A 169 13.95 -5.23 -3.76
N ASN A 170 12.86 -5.66 -3.11
CA ASN A 170 11.73 -4.83 -2.68
C ASN A 170 11.09 -4.03 -3.85
N ASP A 171 11.14 -4.57 -5.06
CA ASP A 171 10.64 -3.92 -6.28
C ASP A 171 9.13 -4.13 -6.44
N LEU A 172 8.35 -3.06 -6.23
CA LEU A 172 6.88 -3.06 -6.35
C LEU A 172 6.41 -3.59 -7.71
N ARG A 173 7.14 -3.31 -8.79
CA ARG A 173 6.76 -3.69 -10.17
C ARG A 173 6.78 -5.20 -10.37
N LEU A 174 7.61 -5.93 -9.61
CA LEU A 174 7.62 -7.38 -9.62
C LEU A 174 6.39 -7.95 -8.88
N TYR A 175 5.99 -7.33 -7.76
CA TYR A 175 4.74 -7.69 -7.08
C TYR A 175 3.49 -7.39 -7.93
N GLU A 176 3.48 -6.28 -8.66
CA GLU A 176 2.41 -5.96 -9.62
C GLU A 176 2.36 -6.98 -10.76
N LEU A 177 3.51 -7.31 -11.36
CA LEU A 177 3.61 -8.36 -12.39
C LEU A 177 3.12 -9.72 -11.88
N LEU A 178 3.45 -10.09 -10.63
CA LEU A 178 2.98 -11.32 -9.99
C LEU A 178 1.46 -11.30 -9.73
N ALA A 179 0.92 -10.18 -9.24
CA ALA A 179 -0.51 -9.98 -9.03
C ALA A 179 -1.32 -10.04 -10.34
N LEU A 180 -0.72 -9.65 -11.46
CA LEU A 180 -1.29 -9.72 -12.81
C LEU A 180 -1.13 -11.10 -13.46
N ARG A 181 0.12 -11.50 -13.78
CA ARG A 181 0.44 -12.73 -14.54
C ARG A 181 0.07 -14.01 -13.78
N PHE A 182 0.29 -14.02 -12.47
CA PHE A 182 0.13 -15.21 -11.62
C PHE A 182 -1.04 -15.07 -10.64
N PHE A 183 -2.04 -14.23 -10.97
CA PHE A 183 -3.23 -13.95 -10.17
C PHE A 183 -3.86 -15.17 -9.45
N PRO A 184 -4.10 -16.34 -10.07
CA PRO A 184 -4.78 -17.45 -9.39
C PRO A 184 -3.85 -18.25 -8.45
N LEU A 185 -2.52 -18.10 -8.56
CA LEU A 185 -1.52 -18.89 -7.84
C LEU A 185 -1.27 -18.36 -6.42
N LYS A 186 -0.57 -19.16 -5.59
CA LYS A 186 -0.13 -18.74 -4.25
C LYS A 186 0.77 -17.50 -4.30
N ALA A 187 1.63 -17.39 -5.32
CA ALA A 187 2.51 -16.22 -5.48
C ALA A 187 1.74 -14.93 -5.82
N GLY A 188 0.65 -15.03 -6.59
CA GLY A 188 -0.26 -13.90 -6.85
C GLY A 188 -0.98 -13.42 -5.59
N PHE A 189 -1.44 -14.35 -4.74
CA PHE A 189 -2.01 -14.05 -3.42
C PHE A 189 -1.03 -13.27 -2.53
N GLU A 190 0.19 -13.80 -2.37
CA GLU A 190 1.21 -13.17 -1.52
C GLU A 190 1.62 -11.78 -2.03
N SER A 191 1.54 -11.56 -3.35
CA SER A 191 1.85 -10.26 -3.96
C SER A 191 0.71 -9.24 -3.81
N LEU A 192 -0.55 -9.65 -3.99
CA LEU A 192 -1.72 -8.81 -3.72
C LEU A 192 -1.77 -8.38 -2.25
N ASN A 193 -1.55 -9.31 -1.32
CA ASN A 193 -1.47 -9.04 0.12
C ASN A 193 -0.34 -8.06 0.46
N TYR A 194 0.83 -8.22 -0.17
CA TYR A 194 1.94 -7.29 -0.01
C TYR A 194 1.58 -5.88 -0.51
N LEU A 195 1.05 -5.74 -1.74
CA LEU A 195 0.66 -4.44 -2.30
C LEU A 195 -0.44 -3.76 -1.48
N ALA A 196 -1.48 -4.49 -1.08
CA ALA A 196 -2.56 -3.98 -0.24
C ALA A 196 -2.04 -3.49 1.12
N THR A 197 -1.12 -4.24 1.74
CA THR A 197 -0.47 -3.85 3.00
C THR A 197 0.43 -2.62 2.80
N HIS A 198 1.21 -2.57 1.72
CA HIS A 198 2.14 -1.48 1.42
C HIS A 198 1.44 -0.13 1.25
N TYR A 199 0.35 -0.09 0.48
CA TYR A 199 -0.44 1.14 0.32
C TYR A 199 -1.22 1.50 1.60
N MET A 200 -1.68 0.52 2.38
CA MET A 200 -2.31 0.75 3.69
C MET A 200 -1.32 1.36 4.69
N GLU A 201 -0.07 0.90 4.73
CA GLU A 201 0.99 1.44 5.60
C GLU A 201 1.44 2.85 5.18
N GLN A 202 1.22 3.24 3.92
CA GLN A 202 1.39 4.61 3.42
C GLN A 202 0.20 5.53 3.70
N GLY A 203 -0.91 5.01 4.25
CA GLY A 203 -2.16 5.75 4.40
C GLY A 203 -2.96 5.94 3.10
N ASN A 204 -2.56 5.27 2.01
CA ASN A 204 -3.26 5.31 0.72
C ASN A 204 -4.37 4.24 0.67
N PHE A 205 -5.39 4.44 1.51
CA PHE A 205 -6.43 3.46 1.77
C PHE A 205 -7.29 3.13 0.54
N ASP A 206 -7.52 4.08 -0.38
CA ASP A 206 -8.29 3.84 -1.60
C ASP A 206 -7.57 2.93 -2.61
N PHE A 207 -6.24 3.01 -2.70
CA PHE A 207 -5.47 2.06 -3.51
C PHE A 207 -5.39 0.70 -2.82
N ALA A 208 -5.14 0.67 -1.51
CA ALA A 208 -5.14 -0.57 -0.73
C ALA A 208 -6.48 -1.33 -0.82
N ALA A 209 -7.61 -0.61 -0.74
CA ALA A 209 -8.96 -1.17 -0.87
C ALA A 209 -9.15 -1.95 -2.18
N ARG A 210 -8.63 -1.44 -3.31
CA ARG A 210 -8.74 -2.12 -4.63
C ARG A 210 -7.97 -3.45 -4.66
N TYR A 211 -6.85 -3.56 -3.96
CA TYR A 211 -6.13 -4.84 -3.85
C TYR A 211 -6.81 -5.80 -2.85
N TRP A 212 -7.48 -5.30 -1.81
CA TRP A 212 -8.33 -6.12 -0.94
C TRP A 212 -9.57 -6.63 -1.68
N ASP A 213 -10.22 -5.81 -2.53
CA ASP A 213 -11.35 -6.21 -3.37
C ASP A 213 -10.96 -7.42 -4.25
N LEU A 214 -9.81 -7.36 -4.93
CA LEU A 214 -9.28 -8.47 -5.75
C LEU A 214 -9.06 -9.79 -4.97
N LEU A 215 -8.81 -9.72 -3.66
CA LEU A 215 -8.66 -10.87 -2.77
C LEU A 215 -10.00 -11.34 -2.17
N LEU A 216 -10.89 -10.40 -1.85
CA LEU A 216 -12.17 -10.63 -1.16
C LEU A 216 -13.34 -10.93 -2.09
N GLU A 217 -13.25 -10.63 -3.38
CA GLU A 217 -14.26 -11.01 -4.37
C GLU A 217 -13.92 -12.38 -5.00
N SER A 218 -12.63 -12.63 -5.22
CA SER A 218 -12.13 -13.83 -5.90
C SER A 218 -12.32 -15.13 -5.08
N ARG A 219 -13.16 -16.04 -5.59
CA ARG A 219 -13.35 -17.39 -5.01
C ARG A 219 -12.04 -18.17 -4.83
N LEU A 220 -11.05 -17.93 -5.70
CA LEU A 220 -9.74 -18.59 -5.62
C LEU A 220 -8.88 -18.07 -4.47
N GLN A 221 -9.12 -16.84 -4.00
CA GLN A 221 -8.31 -16.18 -2.97
C GLN A 221 -9.00 -16.16 -1.61
N LYS A 222 -10.34 -16.22 -1.55
CA LYS A 222 -11.10 -16.43 -0.29
C LYS A 222 -10.58 -17.59 0.56
N SER A 223 -10.19 -18.71 -0.06
CA SER A 223 -9.67 -19.90 0.63
C SER A 223 -8.23 -19.77 1.15
N ARG A 224 -7.53 -18.68 0.81
CA ARG A 224 -6.17 -18.35 1.28
C ARG A 224 -6.15 -17.20 2.30
N LEU A 225 -7.31 -16.55 2.55
CA LEU A 225 -7.43 -15.50 3.56
C LEU A 225 -7.32 -16.08 4.98
N GLU A 226 -6.85 -15.23 5.89
CA GLU A 226 -6.71 -15.51 7.33
C GLU A 226 -7.30 -14.32 8.11
N PRO A 227 -7.63 -14.45 9.41
CA PRO A 227 -8.18 -13.36 10.21
C PRO A 227 -7.34 -12.07 10.19
N VAL A 228 -6.02 -12.16 10.03
CA VAL A 228 -5.14 -10.98 9.88
C VAL A 228 -5.32 -10.25 8.54
N HIS A 229 -5.60 -10.98 7.45
CA HIS A 229 -5.90 -10.39 6.15
C HIS A 229 -7.27 -9.70 6.16
N LEU A 230 -8.25 -10.33 6.80
CA LEU A 230 -9.60 -9.77 6.99
C LEU A 230 -9.57 -8.50 7.86
N LEU A 231 -8.77 -8.49 8.94
CA LEU A 231 -8.59 -7.31 9.79
C LEU A 231 -7.95 -6.14 9.03
N LYS A 232 -6.90 -6.38 8.24
CA LYS A 232 -6.28 -5.34 7.39
C LYS A 232 -7.27 -4.76 6.39
N ALA A 233 -8.07 -5.60 5.73
CA ALA A 233 -9.08 -5.16 4.80
C ALA A 233 -10.18 -4.33 5.49
N ALA A 234 -10.74 -4.81 6.60
CA ALA A 234 -11.76 -4.09 7.37
C ALA A 234 -11.28 -2.72 7.85
N LEU A 235 -10.03 -2.63 8.35
CA LEU A 235 -9.40 -1.36 8.71
C LEU A 235 -9.21 -0.44 7.49
N THR A 236 -8.77 -0.99 6.35
CA THR A 236 -8.59 -0.21 5.12
C THR A 236 -9.92 0.39 4.65
N TYR A 237 -10.99 -0.39 4.60
CA TYR A 237 -12.32 0.09 4.22
C TYR A 237 -12.90 1.09 5.23
N GLN A 238 -12.61 0.94 6.53
CA GLN A 238 -13.02 1.91 7.54
C GLN A 238 -12.33 3.27 7.33
N GLN A 239 -11.03 3.27 7.04
CA GLN A 239 -10.27 4.51 6.81
C GLN A 239 -10.58 5.14 5.44
N SER A 240 -10.98 4.36 4.42
CA SER A 240 -11.51 4.89 3.15
C SER A 240 -13.04 5.13 3.14
N GLN A 241 -13.69 5.14 4.31
CA GLN A 241 -15.13 5.42 4.48
C GLN A 241 -16.07 4.45 3.74
N GLN A 242 -15.57 3.29 3.30
CA GLN A 242 -16.33 2.22 2.64
C GLN A 242 -17.05 1.32 3.67
N HIS A 243 -17.83 1.97 4.56
CA HIS A 243 -18.43 1.36 5.76
C HIS A 243 -19.26 0.10 5.47
N GLU A 244 -19.93 0.02 4.31
CA GLU A 244 -20.69 -1.17 3.89
C GLU A 244 -19.80 -2.41 3.74
N LYS A 245 -18.59 -2.27 3.19
CA LYS A 245 -17.62 -3.39 3.06
C LYS A 245 -17.06 -3.78 4.43
N THR A 246 -16.81 -2.82 5.32
CA THR A 246 -16.42 -3.11 6.71
C THR A 246 -17.52 -3.90 7.42
N ALA A 247 -18.79 -3.51 7.28
CA ALA A 247 -19.94 -4.21 7.86
C ALA A 247 -20.04 -5.66 7.33
N GLN A 248 -19.94 -5.88 6.01
CA GLN A 248 -19.98 -7.22 5.42
C GLN A 248 -18.89 -8.16 5.96
N ILE A 249 -17.68 -7.66 6.23
CA ILE A 249 -16.61 -8.44 6.86
C ILE A 249 -16.96 -8.75 8.32
N LEU A 250 -17.50 -7.78 9.08
CA LEU A 250 -17.87 -7.98 10.49
C LEU A 250 -19.06 -8.93 10.65
N GLU A 251 -20.07 -8.86 9.78
CA GLU A 251 -21.21 -9.80 9.76
C GLU A 251 -20.76 -11.23 9.46
N THR A 252 -19.80 -11.41 8.55
CA THR A 252 -19.34 -12.74 8.12
C THR A 252 -18.26 -13.33 9.03
N TYR A 253 -17.37 -12.49 9.58
CA TYR A 253 -16.13 -12.90 10.23
C TYR A 253 -15.82 -12.15 11.55
N GLY A 254 -16.71 -11.30 12.07
CA GLY A 254 -16.44 -10.46 13.26
C GLY A 254 -16.07 -11.23 14.54
N THR A 255 -16.48 -12.49 14.63
CA THR A 255 -16.17 -13.42 15.74
C THR A 255 -14.86 -14.18 15.56
N GLU A 256 -14.23 -14.13 14.38
CA GLU A 256 -12.94 -14.80 14.13
C GLU A 256 -11.83 -14.23 14.99
N LYS A 257 -10.86 -15.07 15.36
CA LYS A 257 -9.82 -14.70 16.32
C LYS A 257 -8.54 -14.25 15.62
N VAL A 258 -8.07 -13.06 15.99
CA VAL A 258 -6.86 -12.44 15.45
C VAL A 258 -5.97 -11.95 16.59
N ILE A 259 -4.65 -12.03 16.39
CA ILE A 259 -3.66 -11.59 17.39
C ILE A 259 -3.20 -10.17 17.04
N VAL A 260 -3.48 -9.21 17.92
CA VAL A 260 -3.04 -7.81 17.79
C VAL A 260 -2.23 -7.43 19.03
N SER A 261 -0.99 -6.95 18.83
CA SER A 261 -0.07 -6.58 19.92
C SER A 261 0.05 -7.63 21.04
N GLY A 262 0.09 -8.92 20.66
CA GLY A 262 0.18 -10.06 21.58
C GLY A 262 -1.14 -10.45 22.28
N ARG A 263 -2.26 -9.77 22.00
CA ARG A 263 -3.59 -10.11 22.54
C ARG A 263 -4.42 -10.82 21.48
N THR A 264 -5.02 -11.95 21.82
CA THR A 264 -6.03 -12.61 20.97
C THR A 264 -7.38 -11.96 21.21
N LEU A 265 -7.91 -11.28 20.19
CA LEU A 265 -9.21 -10.59 20.20
C LEU A 265 -10.12 -11.20 19.12
N SER A 266 -11.43 -10.94 19.18
CA SER A 266 -12.27 -11.11 17.98
C SER A 266 -11.93 -10.05 16.93
N LEU A 267 -12.25 -10.28 15.66
CA LEU A 267 -11.94 -9.33 14.57
C LEU A 267 -12.63 -7.97 14.79
N GLU A 268 -13.86 -7.96 15.30
CA GLU A 268 -14.57 -6.74 15.69
C GLU A 268 -13.85 -5.98 16.82
N GLN A 269 -13.47 -6.69 17.90
CA GLN A 269 -12.73 -6.11 19.03
C GLN A 269 -11.34 -5.62 18.62
N ALA A 270 -10.68 -6.32 17.70
CA ALA A 270 -9.40 -5.94 17.14
C ALA A 270 -9.49 -4.65 16.31
N LEU A 271 -10.54 -4.50 15.51
CA LEU A 271 -10.81 -3.30 14.73
C LEU A 271 -11.08 -2.10 15.65
N GLN A 272 -11.98 -2.25 16.64
CA GLN A 272 -12.26 -1.24 17.66
C GLN A 272 -11.01 -0.84 18.47
N PHE A 273 -10.17 -1.82 18.84
CA PHE A 273 -8.91 -1.59 19.56
C PHE A 273 -7.89 -0.82 18.72
N LEU A 274 -7.78 -1.12 17.42
CA LEU A 274 -6.90 -0.39 16.51
C LEU A 274 -7.40 1.04 16.26
N ASP A 275 -8.70 1.23 16.05
CA ASP A 275 -9.30 2.54 15.82
C ASP A 275 -9.15 3.47 17.04
N THR A 276 -9.42 2.96 18.25
CA THR A 276 -9.14 3.69 19.51
C THR A 276 -7.64 3.99 19.66
N THR A 277 -6.75 3.08 19.29
CA THR A 277 -5.29 3.33 19.34
C THR A 277 -4.84 4.41 18.34
N LEU A 278 -5.48 4.51 17.17
CA LEU A 278 -5.22 5.55 16.17
C LEU A 278 -5.75 6.92 16.65
N ALA A 279 -6.96 6.97 17.19
CA ALA A 279 -7.54 8.18 17.78
C ALA A 279 -6.75 8.67 19.01
N ASP A 280 -6.32 7.77 19.89
CA ASP A 280 -5.43 8.05 21.02
C ASP A 280 -4.07 8.58 20.54
N SER A 281 -3.57 8.09 19.41
CA SER A 281 -2.30 8.57 18.82
C SER A 281 -2.42 9.99 18.24
N ALA A 282 -3.57 10.35 17.69
CA ALA A 282 -3.85 11.72 17.23
C ALA A 282 -4.12 12.71 18.38
N THR A 283 -4.70 12.23 19.49
CA THR A 283 -5.01 13.07 20.67
C THR A 283 -3.86 13.17 21.67
N ARG A 284 -2.84 12.30 21.59
CA ARG A 284 -1.58 12.45 22.34
C ARG A 284 -0.72 13.60 21.82
N LYS A 285 -1.13 14.82 22.19
CA LYS A 285 -0.27 16.01 22.21
C LYS A 285 0.87 15.85 23.22
N THR A 286 1.92 15.12 22.87
CA THR A 286 3.26 15.47 23.36
C THR A 286 3.61 16.84 22.77
N THR A 287 3.70 17.86 23.63
CA THR A 287 3.98 19.26 23.27
C THR A 287 5.45 19.44 22.90
N GLY A 288 5.81 19.00 21.69
CA GLY A 288 7.14 19.23 21.16
C GLY A 288 7.52 18.40 19.93
N TRP A 289 8.68 18.76 19.39
CA TRP A 289 9.50 17.98 18.47
C TRP A 289 10.71 17.48 19.25
N PHE A 290 10.53 16.51 20.16
CA PHE A 290 11.59 16.06 21.09
C PHE A 290 12.77 15.40 20.40
N VAL A 291 12.60 14.93 19.16
CA VAL A 291 13.68 14.56 18.25
C VAL A 291 13.44 15.18 16.87
N SER A 292 14.47 15.20 16.05
CA SER A 292 14.34 15.48 14.61
C SER A 292 13.30 14.55 13.95
N GLN A 293 12.31 15.15 13.26
CA GLN A 293 11.09 14.51 12.73
C GLN A 293 10.10 14.01 13.82
N GLY A 294 10.22 14.59 15.02
CA GLY A 294 9.24 14.67 16.10
C GLY A 294 9.28 13.51 17.08
N ASN A 295 8.91 12.33 16.58
CA ASN A 295 8.77 11.13 17.38
C ASN A 295 9.93 10.14 17.14
N ALA A 296 10.07 9.12 17.99
CA ALA A 296 11.13 8.11 17.85
C ALA A 296 11.07 7.28 16.56
N LYS A 297 9.95 7.31 15.81
CA LYS A 297 9.79 6.72 14.48
C LYS A 297 10.14 7.67 13.33
N ARG A 298 10.48 8.93 13.64
CA ARG A 298 10.78 10.02 12.69
C ARG A 298 9.65 10.28 11.68
N ASN A 299 8.41 10.20 12.13
CA ASN A 299 7.23 10.38 11.27
C ASN A 299 6.06 11.11 11.97
N GLN A 300 6.34 12.06 12.86
CA GLN A 300 5.29 12.81 13.55
C GLN A 300 4.55 13.74 12.59
N SER A 301 3.31 13.39 12.27
CA SER A 301 2.35 14.30 11.62
C SER A 301 1.76 15.25 12.67
N VAL A 302 1.45 16.48 12.24
CA VAL A 302 0.74 17.50 13.01
C VAL A 302 -0.22 18.24 12.08
N ASP A 303 -1.38 18.64 12.58
CA ASP A 303 -2.22 19.61 11.88
C ASP A 303 -1.57 20.99 12.00
N ALA A 304 -1.29 21.64 10.87
CA ALA A 304 -0.46 22.83 10.78
C ALA A 304 -0.87 23.70 9.59
N SER A 305 -0.81 25.02 9.78
CA SER A 305 -0.98 25.98 8.69
C SER A 305 0.19 25.96 7.72
N LEU A 306 0.00 26.56 6.54
CA LEU A 306 1.12 26.91 5.65
C LEU A 306 2.19 27.71 6.43
N PRO A 307 3.49 27.47 6.18
CA PRO A 307 4.56 28.15 6.91
C PRO A 307 4.56 29.64 6.60
N TYR A 308 4.54 30.47 7.65
CA TYR A 308 4.64 31.92 7.50
C TYR A 308 6.09 32.30 7.16
N LEU A 309 6.32 32.77 5.93
CA LEU A 309 7.66 32.97 5.37
C LEU A 309 8.41 34.22 5.90
N ASN A 310 7.73 35.07 6.69
CA ASN A 310 8.39 36.17 7.39
C ASN A 310 8.79 35.71 8.80
N PRO A 311 10.08 35.70 9.18
CA PRO A 311 10.50 35.29 10.51
C PRO A 311 10.01 36.29 11.58
N VAL A 312 9.45 35.78 12.68
CA VAL A 312 9.05 36.58 13.86
C VAL A 312 10.29 37.17 14.55
N TRP A 313 11.35 36.36 14.64
CA TRP A 313 12.69 36.73 15.10
C TRP A 313 13.71 35.85 14.37
N SER A 314 14.99 36.21 14.42
CA SER A 314 16.08 35.41 13.87
C SER A 314 17.35 35.59 14.68
N HIS A 315 18.23 34.58 14.65
CA HIS A 315 19.52 34.61 15.34
C HIS A 315 20.65 34.07 14.45
N PRO A 316 21.83 34.71 14.44
CA PRO A 316 23.01 34.12 13.82
C PRO A 316 23.46 32.89 14.63
N ILE A 317 23.73 31.79 13.92
CA ILE A 317 24.25 30.53 14.47
C ILE A 317 25.75 30.66 14.78
N GLY A 318 26.48 31.42 13.95
CA GLY A 318 27.84 31.88 14.25
C GLY A 318 27.81 33.21 15.01
N ARG A 319 28.02 33.17 16.33
CA ARG A 319 28.17 34.35 17.18
C ARG A 319 29.65 34.49 17.57
N THR A 320 30.42 35.14 16.71
CA THR A 320 31.85 35.42 16.89
C THR A 320 32.17 36.81 16.32
N ASP A 321 33.09 37.52 16.95
CA ASP A 321 33.56 38.84 16.49
C ASP A 321 34.53 38.75 15.29
N LYS A 322 34.81 37.53 14.81
CA LYS A 322 35.69 37.24 13.67
C LYS A 322 34.88 36.83 12.44
N ASP A 323 34.89 37.66 11.39
CA ASP A 323 34.18 37.37 10.13
C ASP A 323 34.81 36.24 9.28
N SER A 324 36.14 36.05 9.37
CA SER A 324 36.91 35.13 8.51
C SER A 324 36.35 33.69 8.39
N PRO A 325 35.97 33.02 9.50
CA PRO A 325 35.41 31.66 9.44
C PRO A 325 34.00 31.65 8.82
N LEU A 326 33.21 32.71 9.07
CA LEU A 326 31.86 32.85 8.53
C LEU A 326 31.88 33.09 7.02
N GLU A 327 32.86 33.82 6.50
CA GLU A 327 33.06 33.96 5.05
C GLU A 327 33.32 32.62 4.36
N THR A 328 33.94 31.64 5.02
CA THR A 328 34.11 30.30 4.40
C THR A 328 32.75 29.64 4.16
N LEU A 329 31.83 29.70 5.13
CA LEU A 329 30.48 29.14 5.01
C LEU A 329 29.57 29.97 4.08
N ARG A 330 29.64 31.31 4.13
CA ARG A 330 28.95 32.19 3.16
C ARG A 330 29.42 31.93 1.73
N ASN A 331 30.70 31.66 1.49
CA ASN A 331 31.21 31.36 0.15
C ASN A 331 30.93 29.92 -0.30
N TRP A 332 30.79 28.97 0.63
CA TRP A 332 30.20 27.66 0.36
C TRP A 332 28.73 27.76 -0.06
N GLU A 333 27.90 28.50 0.68
CA GLU A 333 26.48 28.72 0.37
C GLU A 333 26.30 29.36 -1.01
N LYS A 334 27.03 30.46 -1.28
CA LYS A 334 27.10 31.10 -2.61
C LYS A 334 27.58 30.15 -3.71
N LYS A 335 28.33 29.09 -3.39
CA LYS A 335 28.72 28.05 -4.35
C LYS A 335 27.56 27.07 -4.60
N GLN A 336 26.99 26.48 -3.54
CA GLN A 336 25.85 25.55 -3.68
C GLN A 336 24.71 26.17 -4.48
N PHE A 337 24.34 27.42 -4.17
CA PHE A 337 23.28 28.15 -4.87
C PHE A 337 23.58 28.35 -6.37
N ARG A 338 24.81 28.70 -6.74
CA ARG A 338 25.22 28.84 -8.16
C ARG A 338 25.27 27.51 -8.92
N GLU A 339 25.46 26.40 -8.22
CA GLU A 339 25.54 25.05 -8.79
C GLU A 339 24.19 24.30 -8.74
N ASN A 340 23.11 24.95 -8.26
CA ASN A 340 21.80 24.35 -7.98
C ASN A 340 21.87 23.11 -7.05
N LEU A 341 22.80 23.14 -6.10
CA LEU A 341 23.02 22.11 -5.10
C LEU A 341 22.37 22.49 -3.75
N SER A 342 22.17 21.49 -2.89
CA SER A 342 21.49 21.69 -1.60
C SER A 342 22.36 22.45 -0.61
N THR A 343 21.79 23.50 -0.01
CA THR A 343 22.34 24.21 1.17
C THR A 343 21.94 23.58 2.50
N ALA A 344 21.30 22.41 2.50
CA ALA A 344 20.86 21.74 3.73
C ALA A 344 22.06 21.34 4.61
N VAL A 345 22.03 21.79 5.87
CA VAL A 345 23.05 21.51 6.90
C VAL A 345 22.45 20.60 7.98
N VAL A 346 23.25 19.75 8.61
CA VAL A 346 22.71 18.75 9.57
C VAL A 346 22.65 19.28 11.00
N ASN A 347 22.20 20.52 11.15
CA ASN A 347 21.86 21.14 12.44
C ASN A 347 20.34 21.00 12.65
N GLN A 348 19.94 20.09 13.53
CA GLN A 348 18.54 19.64 13.64
C GLN A 348 17.96 20.10 14.99
N PRO A 349 17.23 21.24 15.02
CA PRO A 349 16.64 21.74 16.25
C PRO A 349 15.52 20.82 16.75
N ILE A 350 15.27 20.90 18.05
CA ILE A 350 14.15 20.25 18.73
C ILE A 350 13.29 21.32 19.40
N ALA A 351 12.01 21.03 19.62
CA ALA A 351 11.11 21.87 20.40
C ALA A 351 10.64 21.10 21.64
N VAL A 352 10.71 21.73 22.80
CA VAL A 352 10.25 21.18 24.09
C VAL A 352 9.42 22.25 24.76
N ASP A 353 8.11 22.03 24.83
CA ASP A 353 7.12 23.02 25.26
C ASP A 353 7.35 24.39 24.55
N ASP A 354 7.49 25.48 25.29
CA ASP A 354 7.66 26.84 24.73
C ASP A 354 9.11 27.18 24.29
N LEU A 355 10.02 26.20 24.28
CA LEU A 355 11.44 26.37 23.94
C LEU A 355 11.82 25.71 22.60
N ILE A 356 12.42 26.48 21.71
CA ILE A 356 13.22 25.96 20.59
C ILE A 356 14.65 25.78 21.07
N ILE A 357 15.17 24.56 20.97
CA ILE A 357 16.53 24.20 21.38
C ILE A 357 17.33 23.81 20.14
N TYR A 358 18.46 24.48 19.93
CA TYR A 358 19.30 24.30 18.74
C TYR A 358 20.79 24.38 19.09
N ARG A 359 21.65 23.92 18.17
CA ARG A 359 23.10 24.00 18.34
C ARG A 359 23.65 25.23 17.59
N ASP A 360 24.38 26.08 18.29
CA ASP A 360 25.12 27.21 17.74
C ASP A 360 26.63 26.92 17.75
N PHE A 361 27.47 27.89 17.33
CA PHE A 361 28.92 27.65 17.25
C PHE A 361 29.60 27.51 18.63
N ASN A 362 28.94 27.96 19.70
CA ASN A 362 29.43 27.91 21.08
C ASN A 362 28.89 26.71 21.87
N GLY A 363 27.72 26.17 21.50
CA GLY A 363 27.18 24.94 22.07
C GLY A 363 25.68 24.76 21.85
N VAL A 364 24.93 24.31 22.87
CA VAL A 364 23.47 24.08 22.77
C VAL A 364 22.73 25.21 23.48
N ARG A 365 21.80 25.85 22.78
CA ARG A 365 21.02 27.00 23.26
C ARG A 365 19.53 26.69 23.25
N ALA A 366 18.83 27.08 24.31
CA ALA A 366 17.38 27.20 24.31
C ALA A 366 16.95 28.66 24.12
N VAL A 367 15.92 28.87 23.31
CA VAL A 367 15.26 30.18 23.16
C VAL A 367 13.73 30.03 23.21
N HIS A 368 13.04 31.01 23.76
CA HIS A 368 11.57 31.03 23.75
C HIS A 368 11.01 31.16 22.34
N VAL A 369 10.01 30.35 22.01
CA VAL A 369 9.39 30.26 20.67
C VAL A 369 8.85 31.61 20.16
N ASP A 370 8.25 32.44 21.02
CA ASP A 370 7.63 33.71 20.60
C ASP A 370 8.62 34.87 20.43
N SER A 371 9.70 34.89 21.22
CA SER A 371 10.56 36.08 21.36
C SER A 371 12.02 35.86 20.95
N GLY A 372 12.47 34.62 20.81
CA GLY A 372 13.87 34.29 20.55
C GLY A 372 14.82 34.63 21.72
N ASN A 373 14.31 35.07 22.87
CA ASN A 373 15.13 35.33 24.05
C ASN A 373 15.77 34.03 24.52
N THR A 374 17.09 34.05 24.81
CA THR A 374 17.79 32.90 25.36
C THR A 374 17.37 32.66 26.80
N ASP A 375 16.89 31.45 27.07
CA ASP A 375 16.64 30.94 28.43
C ASP A 375 17.96 30.42 29.03
N TRP A 376 18.57 29.41 28.38
CA TRP A 376 19.88 28.88 28.77
C TRP A 376 20.81 28.58 27.60
N LEU A 377 22.11 28.47 27.92
CA LEU A 377 23.19 28.09 27.02
C LEU A 377 24.12 27.08 27.71
N PHE A 378 24.24 25.89 27.12
CA PHE A 378 25.30 24.95 27.42
C PHE A 378 26.49 25.23 26.49
N GLN A 379 27.66 25.54 27.04
CA GLN A 379 28.90 25.71 26.28
C GLN A 379 29.53 24.35 25.98
N SER A 380 29.77 24.06 24.70
CA SER A 380 30.44 22.83 24.26
C SER A 380 31.93 22.86 24.59
N ALA A 381 32.49 21.71 24.96
CA ALA A 381 33.91 21.57 25.32
C ALA A 381 34.82 21.43 24.08
N GLY A 382 34.26 20.98 22.97
CA GLY A 382 34.81 21.10 21.62
C GLY A 382 33.89 21.95 20.75
N SER A 383 33.56 23.15 21.20
CA SER A 383 32.73 24.09 20.42
C SER A 383 33.39 24.46 19.09
N LEU A 384 32.58 24.83 18.11
CA LEU A 384 33.07 25.19 16.78
C LEU A 384 33.90 26.48 16.81
N THR A 385 33.54 27.43 17.69
CA THR A 385 34.33 28.63 17.98
C THR A 385 35.73 28.28 18.51
N GLN A 386 35.85 27.38 19.50
CA GLN A 386 37.16 26.96 20.02
C GLN A 386 38.00 26.22 18.96
N LEU A 387 37.39 25.37 18.14
CA LEU A 387 38.09 24.69 17.04
C LEU A 387 38.63 25.69 16.01
N ILE A 388 37.85 26.71 15.66
CA ILE A 388 38.27 27.83 14.80
C ILE A 388 39.46 28.56 15.42
N GLU A 389 39.38 28.94 16.70
CA GLU A 389 40.45 29.66 17.40
C GLU A 389 41.74 28.86 17.49
N GLN A 390 41.66 27.55 17.72
CA GLN A 390 42.82 26.64 17.73
C GLN A 390 43.47 26.53 16.34
N LEU A 391 42.68 26.49 15.26
CA LEU A 391 43.20 26.42 13.89
C LEU A 391 43.87 27.74 13.45
N GLU A 392 43.28 28.89 13.80
CA GLU A 392 43.86 30.22 13.57
C GLU A 392 45.16 30.41 14.37
N ALA A 393 45.19 30.00 15.65
CA ALA A 393 46.39 30.10 16.49
C ALA A 393 47.55 29.23 16.00
N GLN A 394 47.28 28.19 15.20
CA GLN A 394 48.30 27.30 14.62
C GLN A 394 48.76 27.71 13.22
N ASN A 395 48.02 28.56 12.49
CA ASN A 395 48.31 28.89 11.09
C ASN A 395 48.18 30.41 10.79
N PRO A 396 49.29 31.14 10.58
CA PRO A 396 49.22 32.54 10.16
C PRO A 396 48.63 32.71 8.73
N PRO A 397 48.03 33.87 8.40
CA PRO A 397 46.95 33.99 7.40
C PRO A 397 47.39 34.00 5.91
N HIS A 398 48.44 33.28 5.54
CA HIS A 398 49.00 33.29 4.17
C HIS A 398 49.14 31.91 3.51
N SER A 399 48.81 30.82 4.19
CA SER A 399 48.71 29.47 3.61
C SER A 399 47.39 29.27 2.84
N ALA A 400 47.25 29.96 1.72
CA ALA A 400 46.07 29.86 0.86
C ALA A 400 45.80 28.42 0.37
N TYR A 401 44.50 28.14 0.13
CA TYR A 401 43.99 27.09 -0.77
C TYR A 401 43.88 25.61 -0.32
N SER A 402 44.27 25.20 0.90
CA SER A 402 44.28 23.75 1.23
C SER A 402 43.63 23.30 2.55
N GLN A 403 43.26 24.18 3.49
CA GLN A 403 42.75 23.79 4.82
C GLN A 403 41.29 24.17 5.12
N ASN A 404 40.49 24.62 4.15
CA ASN A 404 39.10 25.07 4.40
C ASN A 404 38.09 23.93 4.66
N LEU A 405 38.51 22.67 4.53
CA LEU A 405 37.61 21.50 4.60
C LEU A 405 37.08 21.12 6.00
N PRO A 406 37.70 21.43 7.16
CA PRO A 406 37.17 21.04 8.47
C PRO A 406 35.82 21.70 8.78
N LEU A 407 35.72 23.03 8.65
CA LEU A 407 34.54 23.80 9.06
C LEU A 407 33.32 23.45 8.20
N GLU A 408 33.47 23.41 6.88
CA GLU A 408 32.42 22.97 5.95
C GLU A 408 31.95 21.55 6.30
N LYS A 409 32.86 20.59 6.43
CA LYS A 409 32.48 19.19 6.66
C LYS A 409 31.85 18.96 8.03
N PHE A 410 32.33 19.66 9.06
CA PHE A 410 31.82 19.56 10.41
C PHE A 410 30.41 20.12 10.53
N TYR A 411 30.10 21.23 9.84
CA TYR A 411 28.75 21.82 9.85
C TYR A 411 27.78 21.08 8.90
N ASN A 412 28.25 20.62 7.73
CA ASN A 412 27.38 20.15 6.65
C ASN A 412 27.26 18.62 6.53
N TYR A 413 28.21 17.83 7.07
CA TYR A 413 28.17 16.36 7.00
C TYR A 413 28.14 15.65 8.37
N ASN A 414 28.45 16.33 9.49
CA ASN A 414 28.45 15.68 10.81
C ASN A 414 27.06 15.62 11.45
N SER A 415 26.24 14.71 10.94
CA SER A 415 24.89 14.42 11.47
C SER A 415 24.84 14.03 12.94
N ILE A 416 25.95 13.54 13.50
CA ILE A 416 26.06 13.11 14.90
C ILE A 416 26.17 14.32 15.82
N TYR A 417 27.00 15.31 15.47
CA TYR A 417 27.22 16.52 16.28
C TYR A 417 26.02 17.48 16.26
N GLY A 418 25.35 17.62 15.11
CA GLY A 418 24.20 18.52 14.95
C GLY A 418 22.83 17.90 15.25
N SER A 419 22.77 16.64 15.70
CA SER A 419 21.52 16.03 16.18
C SER A 419 21.30 16.30 17.67
N LEU A 420 20.07 16.70 18.02
CA LEU A 420 19.61 16.83 19.40
C LEU A 420 18.46 15.86 19.68
N SER A 421 18.29 15.49 20.95
CA SER A 421 17.11 14.77 21.44
C SER A 421 16.72 15.19 22.87
N SER A 422 15.50 14.91 23.29
CA SER A 422 15.01 15.18 24.64
C SER A 422 14.04 14.10 25.14
N ASN A 423 13.87 14.03 26.45
CA ASN A 423 12.80 13.29 27.12
C ASN A 423 11.75 14.21 27.80
N GLY A 424 11.76 15.51 27.48
CA GLY A 424 10.92 16.54 28.11
C GLY A 424 11.47 17.12 29.42
N GLN A 425 12.58 16.59 29.96
CA GLN A 425 13.24 17.14 31.16
C GLN A 425 14.73 17.47 30.93
N TYR A 426 15.40 16.69 30.08
CA TYR A 426 16.80 16.86 29.74
C TYR A 426 16.96 16.92 28.22
N VAL A 427 18.01 17.61 27.77
CA VAL A 427 18.45 17.64 26.36
C VAL A 427 19.72 16.81 26.26
N PHE A 428 19.75 15.92 25.28
CA PHE A 428 20.90 15.07 24.96
C PHE A 428 21.50 15.53 23.63
N ALA A 429 22.81 15.65 23.60
CA ALA A 429 23.60 16.02 22.43
C ALA A 429 24.93 15.26 22.47
N ILE A 430 25.54 15.03 21.31
CA ILE A 430 26.87 14.42 21.22
C ILE A 430 27.88 15.55 20.97
N ASP A 431 28.73 15.80 21.96
CA ASP A 431 29.78 16.82 21.88
C ASP A 431 31.09 16.23 21.34
N TYR A 432 31.85 17.05 20.61
CA TYR A 432 33.23 16.72 20.29
C TYR A 432 34.12 17.03 21.51
N LEU A 433 35.05 16.14 21.84
CA LEU A 433 36.11 16.43 22.80
C LEU A 433 37.43 16.47 22.01
N PRO A 434 38.13 17.62 21.95
CA PRO A 434 39.44 17.68 21.31
C PRO A 434 40.43 16.83 22.11
N ASP A 435 41.12 15.93 21.42
CA ASP A 435 42.12 15.05 22.04
C ASP A 435 43.30 15.89 22.54
N THR A 436 43.78 15.61 23.75
CA THR A 436 44.78 16.45 24.44
C THR A 436 46.23 16.17 24.01
N GLN A 437 46.42 15.28 23.03
CA GLN A 437 47.71 14.96 22.42
C GLN A 437 48.16 16.06 21.44
N PRO A 438 49.44 16.51 21.48
CA PRO A 438 49.92 17.54 20.58
C PRO A 438 49.94 17.08 19.11
N PRO A 439 49.68 17.98 18.14
CA PRO A 439 49.38 17.63 16.75
C PRO A 439 50.51 16.93 15.97
N ALA A 440 51.73 16.86 16.51
CA ALA A 440 52.89 16.25 15.87
C ALA A 440 52.73 14.74 15.55
N GLN A 441 51.74 14.05 16.13
CA GLN A 441 51.44 12.65 15.79
C GLN A 441 50.26 12.49 14.80
N ILE A 442 49.47 13.52 14.55
CA ILE A 442 48.29 13.47 13.67
C ILE A 442 48.72 13.74 12.21
N ASN A 443 49.57 12.85 11.68
CA ASN A 443 49.85 12.84 10.25
C ASN A 443 48.58 12.49 9.48
N MET A 444 48.06 13.44 8.68
CA MET A 444 46.94 13.23 7.76
C MET A 444 47.37 12.32 6.58
N GLY A 445 47.58 11.04 6.88
CA GLY A 445 48.07 10.04 5.94
C GLY A 445 47.27 8.74 6.03
N LEU A 446 46.62 8.37 4.94
CA LEU A 446 45.84 7.13 4.78
C LEU A 446 46.66 5.89 5.16
N ARG A 447 46.45 5.35 6.38
CA ARG A 447 46.85 3.99 6.75
C ARG A 447 45.70 3.23 7.37
N ARG A 448 45.29 2.16 6.70
CA ARG A 448 44.49 1.08 7.28
C ARG A 448 45.37 0.34 8.29
N SER A 449 45.02 0.37 9.57
CA SER A 449 45.46 -0.63 10.55
C SER A 449 44.29 -0.94 11.51
N SER A 450 43.97 -2.23 11.64
CA SER A 450 42.79 -2.70 12.36
C SER A 450 43.02 -2.80 13.86
N SER A 451 42.25 -2.06 14.65
CA SER A 451 42.01 -2.30 16.08
C SER A 451 40.52 -2.07 16.37
N HIS A 452 39.73 -3.15 16.32
CA HIS A 452 39.30 -3.89 17.51
C HIS A 452 38.37 -3.08 18.43
N PHE A 453 37.06 -3.09 18.13
CA PHE A 453 36.03 -2.98 19.16
C PHE A 453 36.02 -4.28 19.98
N PRO A 454 36.28 -4.26 21.31
CA PRO A 454 36.13 -5.44 22.14
C PRO A 454 34.65 -5.68 22.48
N LEU A 455 33.90 -6.26 21.54
CA LEU A 455 32.61 -6.88 21.85
C LEU A 455 32.85 -8.10 22.73
N VAL A 456 32.61 -7.94 24.04
CA VAL A 456 32.70 -9.04 25.01
C VAL A 456 31.51 -9.99 24.79
N SER A 457 31.78 -11.11 24.10
CA SER A 457 30.86 -12.24 23.97
C SER A 457 31.51 -13.49 24.55
N GLN A 458 30.73 -14.32 25.24
CA GLN A 458 31.23 -15.49 25.96
C GLN A 458 31.57 -16.67 25.02
N LYS A 459 32.49 -17.53 25.48
CA LYS A 459 32.87 -18.76 24.80
C LYS A 459 31.71 -19.76 24.77
N GLY A 460 31.51 -20.39 23.61
CA GLY A 460 30.87 -21.70 23.46
C GLY A 460 31.72 -22.57 22.55
N ASN A 461 32.21 -23.72 23.04
CA ASN A 461 33.05 -24.62 22.25
C ASN A 461 32.19 -25.56 21.39
N ARG A 462 32.46 -25.62 20.08
CA ARG A 462 32.91 -26.86 19.41
C ARG A 462 33.43 -26.59 18.00
#